data_AF-A0A376KKI2-F1
#
_entry.id   AF-A0A376KKI2-F1
#
_cell.length_a   1.000
_cell.length_b   1.000
_cell.length_c   1.000
_cell.angle_alpha   90.00
_cell.angle_beta   90.00
_cell.angle_gamma   90.00
#
_symmetry.space_group_name_H-M   'P 1'
#
loop_
_entity.id
_entity.type
_entity.pdbx_description
1 polymer ?
#
loop_
_entity_poly.entity_id
_entity_poly.type
_entity_poly.pdbx_seq_one_letter_code
_entity_poly.pdbx_strand_id
1 'polypeptide(L)'
;MVIDTRSGRILHSAETDDDLKSRHPYKEWMEKNVRRLVPFEDLPDEEVGSRELDDDTLASYQKQFNYSAEELDSVIRVLGENGQEAVGSMGDDTPFAVLSSQPRIIYDYFRQQFAQVTNPPIDPLREAHVMSLATSIGREMNVFCEAEGQAHRLSFKSPILLYSDFKQLTTMKEEHYRADTLDITFDVTKTTLEATVKELCDKAEKMVRSGTVAAGALRPEYR
;
A
#
# COMPACT_ATOMS: atom_id res chain seq x y z
N MET A 1 33.97 3.88 -0.95
CA MET A 1 35.26 4.40 -1.46
C MET A 1 35.32 4.14 -2.94
N VAL A 2 35.57 5.18 -3.73
CA VAL A 2 35.70 5.10 -5.19
C VAL A 2 37.01 5.77 -5.62
N ILE A 3 37.57 5.36 -6.75
CA ILE A 3 38.78 5.95 -7.32
C ILE A 3 38.39 6.65 -8.61
N ASP A 4 38.57 7.97 -8.66
CA ASP A 4 38.44 8.74 -9.89
C ASP A 4 39.79 8.70 -10.62
N THR A 5 39.86 7.88 -11.67
CA THR A 5 41.07 7.68 -12.47
C THR A 5 41.40 8.87 -13.37
N ARG A 6 40.46 9.79 -13.63
CA ARG A 6 40.68 10.98 -14.44
C ARG A 6 41.31 12.10 -13.62
N SER A 7 40.84 12.30 -12.39
CA SER A 7 41.41 13.29 -11.47
C SER A 7 42.54 12.74 -10.60
N GLY A 8 42.74 11.41 -10.60
CA GLY A 8 43.78 10.75 -9.81
C GLY A 8 43.51 10.76 -8.31
N ARG A 9 42.23 10.87 -7.90
CA ARG A 9 41.82 11.02 -6.50
C ARG A 9 41.13 9.76 -5.98
N ILE A 10 41.31 9.50 -4.69
CA ILE A 10 40.50 8.56 -3.92
C ILE A 10 39.41 9.38 -3.23
N LEU A 11 38.15 9.00 -3.44
CA LEU A 11 37.00 9.63 -2.80
C LEU A 11 36.45 8.69 -1.72
N HIS A 12 36.37 9.21 -0.50
CA HIS A 12 35.70 8.53 0.59
C HIS A 12 34.19 8.72 0.51
N SER A 13 33.43 7.93 1.30
CA SER A 13 31.96 7.92 1.21
C SER A 13 31.36 9.31 1.47
N ALA A 14 31.85 10.03 2.50
CA ALA A 14 31.35 11.37 2.81
C ALA A 14 31.55 12.37 1.66
N GLU A 15 32.74 12.39 1.04
CA GLU A 15 33.02 13.26 -0.11
C GLU A 15 32.13 12.91 -1.32
N THR A 16 31.86 11.62 -1.52
CA THR A 16 30.97 11.15 -2.60
C THR A 16 29.53 11.58 -2.34
N ASP A 17 29.06 11.42 -1.11
CA ASP A 17 27.71 11.83 -0.70
C ASP A 17 27.52 13.35 -0.81
N ASP A 18 28.51 14.15 -0.42
CA ASP A 18 28.47 15.61 -0.49
C ASP A 18 28.47 16.10 -1.94
N ASP A 19 29.29 15.51 -2.82
CA ASP A 19 29.25 15.77 -4.26
C ASP A 19 27.85 15.50 -4.80
N LEU A 20 27.30 14.30 -4.57
CA LEU A 20 25.99 13.91 -5.08
C LEU A 20 24.87 14.81 -4.56
N LYS A 21 24.82 15.10 -3.27
CA LYS A 21 23.75 15.94 -2.67
C LYS A 21 23.81 17.40 -3.12
N SER A 22 24.98 17.89 -3.56
CA SER A 22 25.18 19.29 -3.96
C SER A 22 24.84 19.58 -5.43
N ARG A 23 24.64 18.55 -6.27
CA ARG A 23 24.36 18.70 -7.71
C ARG A 23 23.07 19.46 -8.00
N HIS A 24 22.05 19.25 -7.17
CA HIS A 24 20.73 19.85 -7.31
C HIS A 24 20.14 20.21 -5.94
N PRO A 25 19.20 21.16 -5.87
CA PRO A 25 18.55 21.54 -4.61
C PRO A 25 17.46 20.53 -4.22
N TYR A 26 17.83 19.25 -4.06
CA TYR A 26 16.87 18.16 -3.80
C TYR A 26 15.95 18.44 -2.62
N LYS A 27 16.47 19.06 -1.55
CA LYS A 27 15.68 19.42 -0.38
C LYS A 27 14.54 20.37 -0.73
N GLU A 28 14.83 21.41 -1.51
CA GLU A 28 13.83 22.38 -1.95
C GLU A 28 12.78 21.71 -2.85
N TRP A 29 13.22 20.85 -3.78
CA TRP A 29 12.31 20.07 -4.62
C TRP A 29 11.36 19.21 -3.80
N MET A 30 11.87 18.52 -2.76
CA MET A 30 11.05 17.69 -1.89
C MET A 30 10.09 18.53 -1.03
N GLU A 31 10.56 19.60 -0.40
CA GLU A 31 9.72 20.45 0.46
C GLU A 31 8.57 21.11 -0.31
N LYS A 32 8.81 21.46 -1.57
CA LYS A 32 7.81 22.08 -2.44
C LYS A 32 6.81 21.08 -3.01
N ASN A 33 7.25 19.87 -3.39
CA ASN A 33 6.49 18.97 -4.23
C ASN A 33 6.08 17.65 -3.56
N VAL A 34 6.61 17.29 -2.40
CA VAL A 34 6.16 16.09 -1.68
C VAL A 34 4.99 16.46 -0.78
N ARG A 35 3.83 15.83 -0.99
CA ARG A 35 2.70 15.89 -0.08
C ARG A 35 2.80 14.75 0.93
N ARG A 36 2.49 15.05 2.19
CA ARG A 36 2.41 14.06 3.26
C ARG A 36 1.00 14.07 3.83
N LEU A 37 0.45 12.88 4.06
CA LEU A 37 -0.79 12.74 4.81
C LEU A 37 -0.54 13.20 6.25
N VAL A 38 -1.51 13.90 6.81
CA VAL A 38 -1.51 14.24 8.22
C VAL A 38 -1.74 12.95 9.00
N PRO A 39 -0.82 12.55 9.88
CA PRO A 39 -0.98 11.34 10.69
C PRO A 39 -2.27 11.37 11.50
N PHE A 40 -2.89 10.20 11.65
CA PHE A 40 -4.07 10.00 12.49
C PHE A 40 -3.94 10.60 13.90
N GLU A 41 -2.77 10.44 14.52
CA GLU A 41 -2.44 10.94 15.87
C GLU A 41 -2.48 12.47 16.01
N ASP A 42 -2.36 13.20 14.89
CA ASP A 42 -2.34 14.66 14.84
C ASP A 42 -3.71 15.25 14.40
N LEU A 43 -4.69 14.40 14.10
CA LEU A 43 -6.02 14.82 13.64
C LEU A 43 -7.02 14.94 14.81
N PRO A 44 -8.02 15.84 14.69
CA PRO A 44 -9.14 15.88 15.64
C PRO A 44 -9.96 14.58 15.59
N ASP A 45 -10.53 14.18 16.73
CA ASP A 45 -11.36 12.95 16.86
C ASP A 45 -12.54 12.90 15.87
N GLU A 46 -13.05 14.06 15.44
CA GLU A 46 -14.15 14.16 14.48
C GLU A 46 -13.72 13.73 13.05
N GLU A 47 -12.42 13.80 12.74
CA GLU A 47 -11.87 13.48 11.41
C GLU A 47 -11.34 12.05 11.29
N VAL A 48 -11.22 11.36 12.43
CA VAL A 48 -10.79 9.95 12.56
C VAL A 48 -11.77 8.98 11.89
N GLY A 49 -13.04 9.36 11.80
CA GLY A 49 -14.11 8.52 11.26
C GLY A 49 -14.87 7.77 12.34
N SER A 50 -16.02 7.20 11.95
CA SER A 50 -16.87 6.42 12.84
C SER A 50 -17.40 5.19 12.12
N ARG A 51 -17.99 4.27 12.88
CA ARG A 51 -18.60 3.06 12.33
C ARG A 51 -19.76 3.44 11.40
N GLU A 52 -19.64 3.11 10.12
CA GLU A 52 -20.67 3.38 9.11
C GLU A 52 -21.69 2.24 8.94
N LEU A 53 -21.26 0.98 9.13
CA LEU A 53 -22.10 -0.21 8.92
C LEU A 53 -22.86 -0.62 10.18
N ASP A 54 -24.17 -0.85 10.08
CA ASP A 54 -24.94 -1.51 11.13
C ASP A 54 -24.58 -3.01 11.28
N ASP A 55 -25.11 -3.67 12.31
CA ASP A 55 -24.76 -5.06 12.64
C ASP A 55 -25.19 -6.06 11.56
N ASP A 56 -26.38 -5.89 10.98
CA ASP A 56 -26.93 -6.82 9.98
C ASP A 56 -26.20 -6.68 8.63
N THR A 57 -25.90 -5.45 8.25
CA THR A 57 -25.13 -5.13 7.04
C THR A 57 -23.69 -5.66 7.17
N LEU A 58 -23.05 -5.44 8.33
CA LEU A 58 -21.71 -5.96 8.59
C LEU A 58 -21.67 -7.49 8.53
N ALA A 59 -22.60 -8.18 9.18
CA ALA A 59 -22.69 -9.64 9.18
C ALA A 59 -22.89 -10.19 7.74
N SER A 60 -23.68 -9.51 6.93
CA SER A 60 -23.90 -9.87 5.53
C SER A 60 -22.60 -9.80 4.72
N TYR A 61 -21.80 -8.74 4.89
CA TYR A 61 -20.51 -8.60 4.20
C TYR A 61 -19.45 -9.56 4.72
N GLN A 62 -19.38 -9.77 6.03
CA GLN A 62 -18.50 -10.79 6.62
C GLN A 62 -18.76 -12.15 5.99
N LYS A 63 -20.03 -12.54 5.85
CA LYS A 63 -20.41 -13.77 5.15
C LYS A 63 -20.04 -13.74 3.66
N GLN A 64 -20.28 -12.63 2.97
CA GLN A 64 -19.95 -12.48 1.55
C GLN A 64 -18.43 -12.64 1.28
N PHE A 65 -17.60 -12.12 2.18
CA PHE A 65 -16.13 -12.21 2.11
C PHE A 65 -15.55 -13.39 2.88
N ASN A 66 -16.39 -14.34 3.30
CA ASN A 66 -16.00 -15.61 3.92
C ASN A 66 -15.27 -15.47 5.28
N TYR A 67 -15.56 -14.41 6.04
CA TYR A 67 -15.12 -14.29 7.43
C TYR A 67 -15.83 -15.34 8.29
N SER A 68 -15.05 -16.06 9.10
CA SER A 68 -15.58 -17.03 10.06
C SER A 68 -15.62 -16.46 11.48
N ALA A 69 -16.50 -17.00 12.32
CA ALA A 69 -16.53 -16.64 13.74
C ALA A 69 -15.19 -16.94 14.44
N GLU A 70 -14.51 -18.01 14.03
CA GLU A 70 -13.19 -18.38 14.54
C GLU A 70 -12.14 -17.35 14.16
N GLU A 71 -12.11 -16.88 12.91
CA GLU A 71 -11.18 -15.83 12.46
C GLU A 71 -11.44 -14.50 13.16
N LEU A 72 -12.71 -14.12 13.33
CA LEU A 72 -13.08 -12.91 14.05
C LEU A 72 -12.61 -12.95 15.51
N ASP A 73 -12.77 -14.08 16.20
CA ASP A 73 -12.36 -14.21 17.60
C ASP A 73 -10.85 -14.43 17.80
N SER A 74 -10.25 -15.30 16.99
CA SER A 74 -8.85 -15.71 17.18
C SER A 74 -7.85 -14.76 16.54
N VAL A 75 -8.22 -14.06 15.46
CA VAL A 75 -7.31 -13.17 14.71
C VAL A 75 -7.71 -11.71 14.91
N ILE A 76 -8.92 -11.32 14.50
CA ILE A 76 -9.32 -9.91 14.46
C ILE A 76 -9.43 -9.29 15.85
N ARG A 77 -10.06 -10.00 16.82
CA ARG A 77 -10.15 -9.52 18.20
C ARG A 77 -8.76 -9.34 18.83
N VAL A 78 -7.84 -10.27 18.61
CA VAL A 78 -6.46 -10.18 19.15
C VAL A 78 -5.70 -8.98 18.59
N LEU A 79 -5.83 -8.73 17.28
CA LEU A 79 -5.26 -7.54 16.64
C LEU A 79 -5.82 -6.25 17.24
N GLY A 80 -7.14 -6.20 17.44
CA GLY A 80 -7.83 -5.02 18.00
C GLY A 80 -7.53 -4.77 19.48
N GLU A 81 -7.47 -5.81 20.31
CA GLU A 81 -7.27 -5.70 21.76
C GLU A 81 -5.79 -5.51 22.13
N ASN A 82 -4.89 -6.26 21.48
CA ASN A 82 -3.49 -6.36 21.88
C ASN A 82 -2.51 -5.64 20.93
N GLY A 83 -2.96 -5.22 19.74
CA GLY A 83 -2.10 -4.57 18.75
C GLY A 83 -0.98 -5.48 18.21
N GLN A 84 -1.17 -6.80 18.26
CA GLN A 84 -0.21 -7.80 17.79
C GLN A 84 -0.93 -8.94 17.08
N GLU A 85 -0.21 -9.64 16.20
CA GLU A 85 -0.74 -10.81 15.51
C GLU A 85 -1.04 -11.95 16.51
N ALA A 86 -2.05 -12.75 16.19
CA ALA A 86 -2.43 -13.90 16.98
C ALA A 86 -1.32 -14.97 16.97
N VAL A 87 -0.96 -15.47 18.16
CA VAL A 87 0.04 -16.53 18.31
C VAL A 87 -0.68 -17.87 18.51
N GLY A 88 -0.44 -18.80 17.59
CA GLY A 88 -0.93 -20.18 17.65
C GLY A 88 0.20 -21.19 17.89
N SER A 89 -0.17 -22.46 17.99
CA SER A 89 0.77 -23.59 18.05
C SER A 89 0.24 -24.75 17.21
N MET A 90 1.07 -25.79 17.02
CA MET A 90 0.84 -26.90 16.08
C MET A 90 0.96 -26.51 14.60
N GLY A 91 1.01 -27.51 13.72
CA GLY A 91 1.09 -27.31 12.28
C GLY A 91 -0.27 -27.00 11.65
N ASP A 92 -0.24 -26.49 10.42
CA ASP A 92 -1.43 -26.35 9.58
C ASP A 92 -1.82 -27.71 9.00
N ASP A 93 -2.78 -28.38 9.65
CA ASP A 93 -3.34 -29.67 9.20
C ASP A 93 -4.48 -29.49 8.17
N THR A 94 -4.76 -28.26 7.73
CA THR A 94 -5.80 -28.02 6.72
C THR A 94 -5.33 -28.44 5.32
N PRO A 95 -6.24 -28.98 4.47
CA PRO A 95 -5.88 -29.28 3.09
C PRO A 95 -5.40 -28.03 2.36
N PHE A 96 -4.46 -28.18 1.42
CA PHE A 96 -4.13 -27.10 0.49
C PHE A 96 -5.40 -26.53 -0.15
N ALA A 97 -5.43 -25.23 -0.40
CA ALA A 97 -6.64 -24.55 -0.84
C ALA A 97 -7.31 -25.21 -2.06
N VAL A 98 -6.51 -25.68 -3.03
CA VAL A 98 -6.96 -26.39 -4.24
C VAL A 98 -7.59 -27.77 -3.96
N LEU A 99 -7.29 -28.39 -2.82
CA LEU A 99 -7.82 -29.68 -2.37
C LEU A 99 -8.94 -29.52 -1.32
N SER A 100 -9.25 -28.29 -0.91
CA SER A 100 -10.26 -28.05 0.10
C SER A 100 -11.66 -28.36 -0.43
N SER A 101 -12.49 -28.97 0.42
CA SER A 101 -13.92 -29.15 0.14
C SER A 101 -14.74 -27.90 0.47
N GLN A 102 -14.12 -26.89 1.09
CA GLN A 102 -14.73 -25.62 1.49
C GLN A 102 -14.23 -24.49 0.58
N PRO A 103 -15.02 -23.42 0.36
CA PRO A 103 -14.53 -22.24 -0.34
C PRO A 103 -13.35 -21.62 0.41
N ARG A 104 -12.29 -21.31 -0.32
CA ARG A 104 -11.07 -20.70 0.20
C ARG A 104 -10.85 -19.34 -0.43
N ILE A 105 -10.31 -18.39 0.34
CA ILE A 105 -10.02 -17.05 -0.15
C ILE A 105 -8.82 -17.07 -1.09
N ILE A 106 -8.74 -16.10 -2.01
CA ILE A 106 -7.70 -16.08 -3.05
C ILE A 106 -6.28 -16.08 -2.45
N TYR A 107 -6.09 -15.43 -1.30
CA TYR A 107 -4.79 -15.33 -0.65
C TYR A 107 -4.28 -16.67 -0.09
N ASP A 108 -5.15 -17.66 0.15
CA ASP A 108 -4.74 -19.02 0.58
C ASP A 108 -3.96 -19.79 -0.49
N TYR A 109 -4.06 -19.36 -1.75
CA TYR A 109 -3.34 -19.96 -2.87
C TYR A 109 -1.91 -19.42 -3.00
N PHE A 110 -1.57 -18.36 -2.27
CA PHE A 110 -0.24 -17.76 -2.27
C PHE A 110 0.51 -18.17 -1.01
N ARG A 111 1.77 -18.56 -1.16
CA ARG A 111 2.67 -18.86 -0.04
C ARG A 111 3.77 -17.82 0.01
N GLN A 112 4.02 -17.30 1.21
CA GLN A 112 5.10 -16.34 1.43
C GLN A 112 6.44 -17.02 1.16
N GLN A 113 7.23 -16.41 0.28
CA GLN A 113 8.60 -16.86 0.05
C GLN A 113 9.49 -16.39 1.20
N PHE A 114 10.48 -17.21 1.54
CA PHE A 114 11.47 -16.85 2.54
C PHE A 114 12.86 -17.19 2.03
N ALA A 115 13.83 -16.38 2.45
CA ALA A 115 15.22 -16.57 2.11
C ALA A 115 15.79 -17.77 2.87
N GLN A 116 16.52 -18.63 2.16
CA GLN A 116 17.29 -19.72 2.74
C GLN A 116 18.67 -19.74 2.12
N VAL A 117 19.72 -19.78 2.96
CA VAL A 117 21.15 -19.95 2.62
C VAL A 117 21.76 -18.80 1.80
N THR A 118 21.09 -18.36 0.74
CA THR A 118 21.56 -17.39 -0.26
C THR A 118 21.61 -15.96 0.27
N ASN A 119 20.69 -15.59 1.15
CA ASN A 119 20.70 -14.34 1.90
C ASN A 119 20.10 -14.54 3.30
N PRO A 120 20.64 -13.92 4.36
CA PRO A 120 20.09 -14.05 5.70
C PRO A 120 18.78 -13.26 5.85
N PRO A 121 17.79 -13.75 6.61
CA PRO A 121 16.64 -12.95 7.02
C PRO A 121 17.08 -11.83 7.97
N ILE A 122 16.37 -10.70 7.95
CA ILE A 122 16.58 -9.55 8.85
C ILE A 122 15.68 -9.73 10.07
N ASP A 123 16.17 -9.42 11.27
CA ASP A 123 15.34 -9.44 12.49
C ASP A 123 14.43 -8.18 12.53
N PRO A 124 13.09 -8.32 12.35
CA PRO A 124 12.21 -7.17 12.25
C PRO A 124 12.04 -6.39 13.55
N LEU A 125 12.45 -6.95 14.70
CA LEU A 125 12.37 -6.29 16.00
C LEU A 125 13.70 -5.62 16.38
N ARG A 126 14.82 -6.34 16.23
CA ARG A 126 16.15 -5.84 16.61
C ARG A 126 16.76 -4.92 15.57
N GLU A 127 16.41 -5.12 14.30
CA GLU A 127 16.95 -4.36 13.16
C GLU A 127 15.86 -3.50 12.48
N ALA A 128 14.78 -3.18 13.20
CA ALA A 128 13.66 -2.39 12.67
C ALA A 128 14.09 -1.06 12.01
N HIS A 129 15.17 -0.44 12.49
CA HIS A 129 15.68 0.84 12.00
C HIS A 129 16.25 0.80 10.57
N VAL A 130 16.60 -0.39 10.05
CA VAL A 130 17.01 -0.55 8.64
C VAL A 130 15.85 -0.92 7.72
N MET A 131 14.66 -1.14 8.27
CA MET A 131 13.44 -1.45 7.54
C MET A 131 12.56 -0.21 7.41
N SER A 132 11.74 -0.15 6.36
CA SER A 132 10.76 0.93 6.19
C SER A 132 9.51 0.43 5.49
N LEU A 133 8.35 0.85 5.99
CA LEU A 133 7.05 0.70 5.33
C LEU A 133 6.62 2.01 4.63
N ALA A 134 7.50 3.01 4.60
CA ALA A 134 7.21 4.28 3.96
C ALA A 134 6.83 4.03 2.50
N THR A 135 5.63 4.47 2.15
CA THR A 135 5.04 4.27 0.83
C THR A 135 4.94 5.62 0.13
N SER A 136 5.13 5.60 -1.18
CA SER A 136 5.04 6.79 -2.01
C SER A 136 4.25 6.51 -3.28
N ILE A 137 3.28 7.36 -3.56
CA ILE A 137 2.42 7.30 -4.75
C ILE A 137 2.68 8.54 -5.59
N GLY A 138 2.82 8.36 -6.89
CA GLY A 138 2.96 9.45 -7.85
C GLY A 138 3.34 8.91 -9.22
N ARG A 139 3.42 9.80 -10.20
CA ARG A 139 3.80 9.41 -11.56
C ARG A 139 5.28 9.08 -11.59
N GLU A 140 5.61 7.89 -12.08
CA GLU A 140 6.99 7.55 -12.39
C GLU A 140 7.50 8.37 -13.58
N MET A 141 8.72 8.87 -13.45
CA MET A 141 9.38 9.73 -14.44
C MET A 141 10.68 9.08 -14.90
N ASN A 142 11.34 9.65 -15.89
CA ASN A 142 12.58 9.10 -16.44
C ASN A 142 13.68 9.01 -15.36
N VAL A 143 14.14 7.79 -15.08
CA VAL A 143 15.20 7.50 -14.09
C VAL A 143 16.59 8.03 -14.47
N PHE A 144 16.80 8.39 -15.74
CA PHE A 144 18.07 8.93 -16.24
C PHE A 144 18.16 10.45 -16.14
N CYS A 145 17.10 11.14 -15.71
CA CYS A 145 17.06 12.60 -15.66
C CYS A 145 16.72 13.08 -14.25
N GLU A 146 17.66 13.76 -13.59
CA GLU A 146 17.42 14.41 -12.31
C GLU A 146 16.65 15.71 -12.54
N ALA A 147 15.39 15.76 -12.11
CA ALA A 147 14.51 16.91 -12.34
C ALA A 147 13.50 17.09 -11.21
N GLU A 148 13.13 18.35 -10.95
CA GLU A 148 12.13 18.72 -9.92
C GLU A 148 10.82 17.93 -10.07
N GLY A 149 10.38 17.67 -11.30
CA GLY A 149 9.14 16.94 -11.57
C GLY A 149 9.07 15.53 -10.98
N GLN A 150 10.22 14.91 -10.64
CA GLN A 150 10.26 13.62 -9.95
C GLN A 150 9.78 13.70 -8.49
N ALA A 151 9.82 14.89 -7.89
CA ALA A 151 9.47 15.11 -6.49
C ALA A 151 7.96 15.22 -6.26
N HIS A 152 7.13 15.27 -7.31
CA HIS A 152 5.67 15.22 -7.18
C HIS A 152 5.20 13.84 -6.70
N ARG A 153 5.20 13.67 -5.39
CA ARG A 153 4.86 12.42 -4.71
C ARG A 153 3.96 12.68 -3.51
N LEU A 154 3.00 11.79 -3.30
CA LEU A 154 2.30 11.63 -2.04
C LEU A 154 3.06 10.59 -1.22
N SER A 155 3.44 10.90 0.01
CA SER A 155 4.22 10.03 0.88
C SER A 155 3.54 9.84 2.23
N PHE A 156 3.59 8.62 2.74
CA PHE A 156 2.99 8.24 4.02
C PHE A 156 3.77 7.08 4.67
N LYS A 157 3.59 6.91 5.99
CA LYS A 157 4.47 6.07 6.83
C LYS A 157 4.26 4.56 6.63
N SER A 158 3.08 4.13 6.17
CA SER A 158 2.69 2.71 6.10
C SER A 158 1.72 2.45 4.93
N PRO A 159 1.77 1.30 4.24
CA PRO A 159 0.77 0.95 3.22
C PRO A 159 -0.64 0.73 3.79
N ILE A 160 -0.78 0.63 5.11
CA ILE A 160 -2.08 0.55 5.79
C ILE A 160 -2.62 1.97 6.00
N LEU A 161 -3.75 2.25 5.38
CA LEU A 161 -4.45 3.53 5.48
C LEU A 161 -5.62 3.41 6.44
N LEU A 162 -5.68 4.30 7.42
CA LEU A 162 -6.88 4.47 8.24
C LEU A 162 -7.93 5.27 7.45
N TYR A 163 -9.14 5.38 7.99
CA TYR A 163 -10.23 6.14 7.35
C TYR A 163 -9.81 7.57 7.01
N SER A 164 -9.16 8.26 7.95
CA SER A 164 -8.67 9.63 7.77
C SER A 164 -7.61 9.74 6.66
N ASP A 165 -6.66 8.80 6.60
CA ASP A 165 -5.64 8.74 5.54
C ASP A 165 -6.30 8.52 4.18
N PHE A 166 -7.25 7.60 4.10
CA PHE A 166 -7.97 7.26 2.89
C PHE A 166 -8.83 8.44 2.39
N LYS A 167 -9.50 9.16 3.29
CA LYS A 167 -10.25 10.38 2.99
C LYS A 167 -9.34 11.48 2.45
N GLN A 168 -8.20 11.73 3.11
CA GLN A 168 -7.21 12.68 2.62
C GLN A 168 -6.73 12.31 1.20
N LEU A 169 -6.39 11.04 0.95
CA LEU A 169 -5.92 10.57 -0.35
C LEU A 169 -6.98 10.73 -1.45
N THR A 170 -8.23 10.36 -1.18
CA THR A 170 -9.31 10.37 -2.19
C THR A 170 -9.90 11.75 -2.47
N THR A 171 -9.67 12.73 -1.60
CA THR A 171 -10.17 14.10 -1.78
C THR A 171 -9.18 15.05 -2.48
N MET A 172 -7.94 14.60 -2.72
CA MET A 172 -6.94 15.36 -3.49
C MET A 172 -7.36 15.52 -4.95
N LYS A 173 -7.27 16.75 -5.44
CA LYS A 173 -7.71 17.15 -6.80
C LYS A 173 -6.63 17.81 -7.62
N GLU A 174 -5.49 18.11 -7.02
CA GLU A 174 -4.36 18.71 -7.72
C GLU A 174 -3.83 17.77 -8.80
N GLU A 175 -3.35 18.35 -9.91
CA GLU A 175 -2.96 17.62 -11.13
C GLU A 175 -2.02 16.43 -10.87
N HIS A 176 -1.10 16.56 -9.91
CA HIS A 176 -0.10 15.54 -9.61
C HIS A 176 -0.50 14.56 -8.50
N TYR A 177 -1.65 14.75 -7.84
CA TYR A 177 -2.12 13.90 -6.74
C TYR A 177 -3.58 13.45 -6.91
N ARG A 178 -4.19 13.73 -8.07
CA ARG A 178 -5.58 13.41 -8.35
C ARG A 178 -5.88 11.94 -8.10
N ALA A 179 -6.86 11.69 -7.24
CA ALA A 179 -7.41 10.38 -7.00
C ALA A 179 -8.78 10.21 -7.70
N ASP A 180 -9.02 9.04 -8.27
CA ASP A 180 -10.33 8.66 -8.78
C ASP A 180 -10.73 7.27 -8.27
N THR A 181 -12.02 6.93 -8.39
CA THR A 181 -12.55 5.64 -7.91
C THR A 181 -12.80 4.70 -9.08
N LEU A 182 -12.32 3.47 -8.97
CA LEU A 182 -12.63 2.38 -9.89
C LEU A 182 -13.56 1.38 -9.18
N ASP A 183 -14.78 1.25 -9.68
CA ASP A 183 -15.72 0.26 -9.16
C ASP A 183 -15.30 -1.14 -9.62
N ILE A 184 -15.00 -2.03 -8.67
CA ILE A 184 -14.57 -3.40 -8.90
C ILE A 184 -15.72 -4.42 -8.77
N THR A 185 -16.95 -3.97 -8.57
CA THR A 185 -18.12 -4.84 -8.48
C THR A 185 -18.70 -5.17 -9.85
N PHE A 186 -19.39 -6.31 -9.97
CA PHE A 186 -20.05 -6.70 -11.20
C PHE A 186 -21.27 -7.58 -10.95
N ASP A 187 -22.17 -7.59 -11.92
CA ASP A 187 -23.38 -8.40 -11.92
C ASP A 187 -23.11 -9.74 -12.62
N VAL A 188 -23.10 -10.82 -11.83
CA VAL A 188 -22.85 -12.19 -12.29
C VAL A 188 -23.88 -12.70 -13.30
N THR A 189 -25.05 -12.06 -13.41
CA THR A 189 -26.08 -12.44 -14.39
C THR A 189 -25.85 -11.81 -15.76
N LYS A 190 -25.06 -10.74 -15.83
CA LYS A 190 -24.83 -9.95 -17.05
C LYS A 190 -23.49 -10.23 -17.70
N THR A 191 -22.48 -10.53 -16.90
CA THR A 191 -21.10 -10.68 -17.38
C THR A 191 -20.35 -11.75 -16.57
N THR A 192 -19.21 -12.19 -17.10
CA THR A 192 -18.31 -13.12 -16.43
C THR A 192 -17.20 -12.35 -15.72
N LEU A 193 -16.58 -12.97 -14.71
CA LEU A 193 -15.42 -12.38 -14.01
C LEU A 193 -14.29 -12.04 -14.99
N GLU A 194 -14.01 -12.91 -15.96
CA GLU A 194 -12.96 -12.68 -16.96
C GLU A 194 -13.23 -11.42 -17.80
N ALA A 195 -14.46 -11.25 -18.27
CA ALA A 195 -14.84 -10.07 -19.04
C ALA A 195 -14.79 -8.80 -18.19
N THR A 196 -15.27 -8.87 -16.94
CA THR A 196 -15.18 -7.75 -15.98
C THR A 196 -13.73 -7.34 -15.74
N VAL A 197 -12.83 -8.28 -15.48
CA VAL A 197 -11.41 -7.96 -15.23
C VAL A 197 -10.78 -7.26 -16.43
N LYS A 198 -11.07 -7.72 -17.66
CA LYS A 198 -10.60 -7.05 -18.89
C LYS A 198 -11.15 -5.63 -19.00
N GLU A 199 -12.45 -5.44 -18.76
CA GLU A 199 -13.08 -4.12 -18.78
C GLU A 199 -12.51 -3.18 -17.69
N LEU A 200 -12.20 -3.71 -16.51
CA LEU A 200 -11.56 -2.95 -15.43
C LEU A 200 -10.16 -2.49 -15.82
N CYS A 201 -9.37 -3.34 -16.48
CA CYS A 201 -8.07 -2.94 -17.02
C CYS A 201 -8.20 -1.80 -18.05
N ASP A 202 -9.15 -1.91 -18.99
CA ASP A 202 -9.40 -0.88 -19.99
C ASP A 202 -9.86 0.45 -19.37
N LYS A 203 -10.73 0.38 -18.34
CA LYS A 203 -11.17 1.56 -17.57
C LYS A 203 -10.01 2.21 -16.83
N ALA A 204 -9.19 1.41 -16.14
CA ALA A 204 -8.01 1.90 -15.44
C ALA A 204 -7.03 2.60 -16.39
N GLU A 205 -6.78 2.03 -17.58
CA GLU A 205 -5.93 2.65 -18.60
C GLU A 205 -6.49 4.02 -19.04
N LYS A 206 -7.79 4.09 -19.34
CA LYS A 206 -8.44 5.36 -19.74
C LYS A 206 -8.36 6.40 -18.63
N MET A 207 -8.55 6.01 -17.38
CA MET A 207 -8.43 6.89 -16.21
C MET A 207 -7.01 7.46 -16.10
N VAL A 208 -5.99 6.62 -16.15
CA VAL A 208 -4.59 7.05 -16.12
C VAL A 208 -4.27 8.00 -17.29
N ARG A 209 -4.74 7.70 -18.51
CA ARG A 209 -4.59 8.60 -19.67
C ARG A 209 -5.29 9.94 -19.48
N SER A 210 -6.37 9.99 -18.71
CA SER A 210 -7.10 11.23 -18.36
C SER A 210 -6.45 12.02 -17.21
N GLY A 211 -5.33 11.55 -16.67
CA GLY A 211 -4.57 12.23 -15.61
C GLY A 211 -4.87 11.75 -14.19
N THR A 212 -5.55 10.61 -14.00
CA THR A 212 -5.65 9.96 -12.68
C THR A 212 -4.27 9.50 -12.21
N VAL A 213 -3.90 9.83 -10.97
CA VAL A 213 -2.62 9.45 -10.36
C VAL A 213 -2.78 8.30 -9.37
N ALA A 214 -3.85 8.33 -8.57
CA ALA A 214 -4.21 7.25 -7.65
C ALA A 214 -5.62 6.74 -7.96
N ALA A 215 -5.83 5.42 -7.90
CA ALA A 215 -7.15 4.82 -8.06
C ALA A 215 -7.52 4.04 -6.80
N GLY A 216 -8.63 4.41 -6.16
CA GLY A 216 -9.24 3.63 -5.07
C GLY A 216 -10.22 2.62 -5.64
N ALA A 217 -10.11 1.36 -5.25
CA ALA A 217 -11.10 0.34 -5.56
C ALA A 217 -12.23 0.40 -4.53
N LEU A 218 -13.35 1.03 -4.85
CA LEU A 218 -14.49 1.15 -3.93
C LEU A 218 -15.81 0.91 -4.67
N ARG A 219 -16.77 0.36 -3.93
CA ARG A 219 -18.14 0.24 -4.38
C ARG A 219 -18.82 1.64 -4.33
N PRO A 220 -19.58 2.05 -5.35
CA PRO A 220 -20.18 3.40 -5.44
C PRO A 220 -21.14 3.78 -4.31
N GLU A 221 -21.67 2.77 -3.61
CA GLU A 221 -22.70 2.91 -2.57
C GLU A 221 -22.16 3.45 -1.23
N TYR A 222 -20.82 3.64 -1.11
CA TYR A 222 -20.14 4.18 0.07
C TYR A 222 -19.55 5.59 -0.18
N ARG A 223 -20.30 6.45 -0.87
CA ARG A 223 -19.99 7.87 -1.07
C ARG A 223 -20.85 8.77 -0.19
#